data_AF-A0A7K0E8H4-F1
#
_entry.id   AF-A0A7K0E8H4-F1
#
_cell.length_a   1.000
_cell.length_b   1.000
_cell.length_c   1.000
_cell.angle_alpha   90.00
_cell.angle_beta   90.00
_cell.angle_gamma   90.00
#
_symmetry.space_group_name_H-M   'P 1'
#
loop_
_entity.id
_entity.type
_entity.pdbx_description
1 polymer ?
#
loop_
_entity_poly.entity_id
_entity_poly.type
_entity_poly.pdbx_seq_one_letter_code
_entity_poly.pdbx_strand_id
1 'polypeptide(L)'
;MKNFKIEIKWAVRFSFILLIWMFLEKTFGLHDKYIAQHAIYTNLFGIIAIIIYVFALKDKKQNFFNTIMSWKQGFISGIILSAIIALLSPINQYIINTYITPDYFKNVIDFVVENGKMTVENAQGYFNLNSYMLQSAFGALAMGVVTSAVVAYFVRSKNQN
;
A
#
# COMPACT_ATOMS: atom_id res chain seq x y z
N MET A 1 -14.80 -12.08 14.87
CA MET A 1 -13.62 -11.38 15.45
C MET A 1 -14.12 -10.10 16.10
N LYS A 2 -14.04 -9.95 17.44
CA LYS A 2 -14.61 -8.79 18.15
C LYS A 2 -13.56 -7.72 18.55
N ASN A 3 -12.38 -7.72 17.91
CA ASN A 3 -11.31 -6.75 18.20
C ASN A 3 -10.34 -6.61 17.01
N PHE A 4 -10.16 -5.37 16.54
CA PHE A 4 -9.29 -5.01 15.40
C PHE A 4 -8.04 -4.23 15.80
N LYS A 5 -7.70 -4.18 17.10
CA LYS A 5 -6.56 -3.41 17.62
C LYS A 5 -5.23 -3.78 16.96
N ILE A 6 -5.03 -5.05 16.63
CA ILE A 6 -3.80 -5.53 15.96
C ILE A 6 -3.77 -5.01 14.51
N GLU A 7 -4.87 -5.13 13.78
CA GLU A 7 -4.98 -4.64 12.41
C GLU A 7 -4.79 -3.12 12.33
N ILE A 8 -5.40 -2.35 13.24
CA ILE A 8 -5.21 -0.89 13.34
C ILE A 8 -3.73 -0.55 13.61
N LYS A 9 -3.10 -1.23 14.58
CA LYS A 9 -1.69 -1.03 14.91
C LYS A 9 -0.79 -1.24 13.69
N TRP A 10 -1.05 -2.29 12.90
CA TRP A 10 -0.25 -2.59 11.72
C TRP A 10 -0.57 -1.69 10.53
N ALA A 11 -1.81 -1.25 10.36
CA ALA A 11 -2.18 -0.26 9.34
C ALA A 11 -1.47 1.08 9.58
N VAL A 12 -1.38 1.54 10.82
CA VAL A 12 -0.63 2.76 11.18
C VAL A 12 0.86 2.60 10.87
N ARG A 13 1.47 1.46 11.23
CA ARG A 13 2.87 1.17 10.88
C ARG A 13 3.10 1.13 9.37
N PHE A 14 2.17 0.53 8.63
CA PHE A 14 2.19 0.50 7.18
C PHE A 14 2.20 1.91 6.60
N SER A 15 1.32 2.80 7.07
CA SER A 15 1.28 4.20 6.66
C SER A 15 2.61 4.91 6.90
N PHE A 16 3.22 4.76 8.08
CA PHE A 16 4.53 5.37 8.35
C PHE A 16 5.63 4.85 7.43
N ILE A 17 5.69 3.53 7.20
CA ILE A 17 6.69 2.93 6.32
C ILE A 17 6.47 3.37 4.86
N LEU A 18 5.22 3.49 4.42
CA LEU A 18 4.87 4.05 3.11
C LEU A 18 5.37 5.50 2.96
N LEU A 19 5.13 6.35 3.96
CA LEU A 19 5.60 7.75 3.92
C LEU A 19 7.12 7.84 3.86
N ILE A 20 7.84 7.00 4.63
CA ILE A 20 9.30 6.89 4.56
C ILE A 20 9.74 6.46 3.16
N TRP A 21 9.08 5.45 2.59
CA TRP A 21 9.39 4.96 1.25
C TRP A 21 9.21 6.05 0.20
N MET A 22 8.09 6.76 0.21
CA MET A 22 7.81 7.88 -0.71
C MET A 22 8.82 9.02 -0.58
N PHE A 23 9.29 9.28 0.65
CA PHE A 23 10.38 10.23 0.88
C PHE A 23 11.68 9.76 0.23
N LEU A 24 12.05 8.48 0.40
CA LEU A 24 13.24 7.91 -0.23
C LEU A 24 13.16 7.96 -1.76
N GLU A 25 12.01 7.62 -2.35
CA GLU A 25 11.80 7.69 -3.81
C GLU A 25 12.06 9.11 -4.33
N LYS A 26 11.50 10.12 -3.66
CA LYS A 26 11.80 11.52 -3.99
C LYS A 26 13.29 11.82 -3.85
N THR A 27 13.92 11.45 -2.73
CA THR A 27 15.34 11.76 -2.48
C THR A 27 16.26 11.13 -3.51
N PHE A 28 15.93 9.94 -4.01
CA PHE A 28 16.67 9.29 -5.11
C PHE A 28 16.33 9.83 -6.50
N GLY A 29 15.40 10.79 -6.57
CA GLY A 29 15.02 11.48 -7.79
C GLY A 29 14.02 10.73 -8.66
N LEU A 30 13.33 9.72 -8.13
CA LEU A 30 12.31 8.98 -8.89
C LEU A 30 11.07 9.86 -9.17
N HIS A 31 10.86 10.93 -8.41
CA HIS A 31 9.75 11.85 -8.64
C HIS A 31 10.11 13.05 -9.53
N ASP A 32 11.36 13.12 -10.01
CA ASP A 32 11.87 14.19 -10.87
C ASP A 32 12.82 13.65 -11.97
N LYS A 33 14.14 13.67 -11.76
CA LYS A 33 15.20 13.34 -12.70
C LYS A 33 15.07 11.96 -13.33
N TYR A 34 14.61 10.98 -12.55
CA TYR A 34 14.48 9.58 -12.97
C TYR A 34 13.02 9.14 -13.08
N ILE A 35 12.11 10.07 -13.39
CA ILE A 35 10.67 9.81 -13.48
C ILE A 35 10.30 8.72 -14.50
N ALA A 36 11.08 8.58 -15.57
CA ALA A 36 10.93 7.50 -16.53
C ALA A 36 11.05 6.10 -15.90
N GLN A 37 11.81 5.99 -14.80
CA GLN A 37 12.09 4.75 -14.09
C GLN A 37 11.15 4.51 -12.91
N HIS A 38 10.43 5.55 -12.46
CA HIS A 38 9.53 5.51 -11.29
C HIS A 38 8.55 4.33 -11.35
N ALA A 39 7.87 4.16 -12.49
CA ALA A 39 6.86 3.13 -12.69
C ALA A 39 7.39 1.70 -12.49
N ILE A 40 8.71 1.48 -12.60
CA ILE A 40 9.34 0.19 -12.34
C ILE A 40 9.72 0.08 -10.86
N TYR A 41 10.47 1.05 -10.34
CA TYR A 41 11.08 0.94 -9.01
C TYR A 41 10.08 1.09 -7.87
N THR A 42 8.99 1.83 -8.04
CA THR A 42 8.00 2.00 -6.97
C THR A 42 7.32 0.69 -6.56
N ASN A 43 7.24 -0.28 -7.47
CA ASN A 43 6.69 -1.61 -7.19
C ASN A 43 7.51 -2.41 -6.17
N LEU A 44 8.77 -2.04 -5.89
CA LEU A 44 9.58 -2.65 -4.84
C LEU A 44 8.96 -2.49 -3.46
N PHE A 45 8.13 -1.45 -3.25
CA PHE A 45 7.34 -1.30 -2.03
C PHE A 45 6.42 -2.50 -1.79
N GLY A 46 5.97 -3.19 -2.85
CA GLY A 46 5.15 -4.40 -2.73
C GLY A 46 5.82 -5.49 -1.89
N ILE A 47 7.14 -5.63 -1.96
CA ILE A 47 7.90 -6.59 -1.14
C ILE A 47 7.82 -6.19 0.34
N ILE A 48 8.01 -4.90 0.64
CA ILE A 48 7.92 -4.35 2.00
C ILE A 48 6.50 -4.52 2.55
N ALA A 49 5.48 -4.24 1.72
CA ALA A 49 4.08 -4.44 2.07
C ALA A 49 3.78 -5.91 2.43
N ILE A 50 4.26 -6.88 1.65
CA ILE A 50 4.09 -8.31 1.94
C ILE A 50 4.74 -8.67 3.29
N ILE A 51 5.95 -8.17 3.56
CA ILE A 51 6.64 -8.40 4.84
C ILE A 51 5.81 -7.86 6.02
N ILE A 52 5.22 -6.66 5.87
CA ILE A 52 4.33 -6.09 6.89
C ILE A 52 3.10 -6.99 7.11
N TYR A 53 2.48 -7.50 6.04
CA TYR A 53 1.35 -8.43 6.14
C TYR A 53 1.76 -9.73 6.85
N VAL A 54 2.94 -10.27 6.55
CA VAL A 54 3.47 -11.47 7.23
C VAL A 54 3.59 -11.20 8.73
N PHE A 55 4.17 -10.07 9.13
CA PHE A 55 4.29 -9.74 10.55
C PHE A 55 2.95 -9.44 11.21
N ALA A 56 2.04 -8.77 10.52
CA ALA A 56 0.70 -8.49 11.02
C ALA A 56 -0.10 -9.78 11.30
N LEU A 57 -0.08 -10.73 10.37
CA LEU A 57 -0.77 -12.01 10.53
C LEU A 57 -0.08 -12.92 11.56
N LYS A 58 1.25 -12.90 11.66
CA LYS A 58 1.98 -13.62 12.72
C LYS A 58 1.64 -13.06 14.10
N ASP A 59 1.60 -11.74 14.24
CA ASP A 59 1.20 -11.07 15.48
C ASP A 59 -0.24 -11.41 15.85
N LYS A 60 -1.17 -11.36 14.88
CA LYS A 60 -2.57 -11.78 15.09
C LYS A 60 -2.66 -13.24 15.55
N LYS A 61 -1.91 -14.13 14.90
CA LYS A 61 -1.86 -15.55 15.26
C LYS A 61 -1.41 -15.74 16.70
N GLN A 62 -0.33 -15.08 17.12
CA GLN A 62 0.25 -15.23 18.44
C GLN A 62 -0.64 -14.61 19.53
N ASN A 63 -1.08 -13.36 19.33
CA ASN A 63 -1.67 -12.55 20.39
C ASN A 63 -3.21 -12.56 20.42
N PHE A 64 -3.88 -13.06 19.37
CA PHE A 64 -5.34 -13.14 19.33
C PHE A 64 -5.88 -14.57 19.17
N PHE A 65 -5.18 -15.41 18.41
CA PHE A 65 -5.59 -16.79 18.15
C PHE A 65 -4.82 -17.84 18.96
N ASN A 66 -4.10 -17.44 20.02
CA ASN A 66 -3.34 -18.35 20.90
C ASN A 66 -2.45 -19.32 20.11
N THR A 67 -1.77 -18.81 19.08
CA THR A 67 -0.88 -19.54 18.15
C THR A 67 -1.57 -20.53 17.19
N ILE A 68 -2.87 -20.77 17.30
CA ILE A 68 -3.63 -21.68 16.43
C ILE A 68 -4.56 -20.86 15.53
N MET A 69 -4.12 -20.62 14.29
CA MET A 69 -4.86 -19.81 13.34
C MET A 69 -5.14 -20.60 12.06
N SER A 70 -6.40 -20.67 11.66
CA SER A 70 -6.82 -21.25 10.38
C SER A 70 -6.57 -20.30 9.22
N TRP A 71 -6.57 -20.84 7.99
CA TRP A 71 -6.40 -20.02 6.79
C TRP A 71 -7.49 -18.95 6.69
N LYS A 72 -8.76 -19.32 6.91
CA LYS A 72 -9.90 -18.39 6.86
C LYS A 72 -9.77 -17.26 7.88
N GLN A 73 -9.31 -17.57 9.09
CA GLN A 73 -9.07 -16.56 10.13
C GLN A 73 -7.97 -15.57 9.72
N GLY A 74 -6.84 -16.07 9.20
CA GLY A 74 -5.76 -15.23 8.69
C GLY A 74 -6.19 -14.38 7.50
N PHE A 75 -6.94 -14.96 6.57
CA PHE A 75 -7.44 -14.28 5.37
C PHE A 75 -8.38 -13.13 5.74
N ILE A 76 -9.36 -13.37 6.63
CA ILE A 76 -10.28 -12.33 7.12
C ILE A 76 -9.51 -11.21 7.84
N SER A 77 -8.53 -11.56 8.69
CA SER A 77 -7.69 -10.55 9.36
C SER A 77 -6.91 -9.69 8.36
N GLY A 78 -6.37 -10.31 7.32
CA GLY A 78 -5.69 -9.59 6.23
C GLY A 78 -6.62 -8.66 5.44
N ILE A 79 -7.85 -9.08 5.15
CA ILE A 79 -8.86 -8.22 4.51
C ILE A 79 -9.17 -7.02 5.40
N ILE A 80 -9.37 -7.23 6.70
CA ILE A 80 -9.65 -6.13 7.64
C ILE A 80 -8.48 -5.15 7.70
N LEU A 81 -7.24 -5.66 7.77
CA LEU A 81 -6.04 -4.84 7.69
C LEU A 81 -6.03 -4.00 6.40
N SER A 82 -6.31 -4.62 5.26
CA SER A 82 -6.37 -3.97 3.95
C SER A 82 -7.43 -2.87 3.91
N ALA A 83 -8.60 -3.11 4.50
CA ALA A 83 -9.66 -2.11 4.60
C ALA A 83 -9.25 -0.90 5.45
N ILE A 84 -8.56 -1.12 6.57
CA ILE A 84 -8.06 -0.02 7.40
C ILE A 84 -6.96 0.76 6.66
N ILE A 85 -6.05 0.07 5.95
CA ILE A 85 -5.04 0.74 5.11
C ILE A 85 -5.70 1.58 4.02
N ALA A 86 -6.74 1.06 3.35
CA ALA A 86 -7.49 1.78 2.34
C ALA A 86 -8.20 3.01 2.91
N LEU A 87 -8.72 2.94 4.14
CA LEU A 87 -9.30 4.10 4.82
C LEU A 87 -8.25 5.17 5.17
N LEU A 88 -7.02 4.77 5.49
CA LEU A 88 -5.91 5.69 5.74
C LEU A 88 -5.25 6.22 4.46
N SER A 89 -5.50 5.59 3.31
CA SER A 89 -4.79 5.91 2.07
C SER A 89 -5.04 7.35 1.58
N PRO A 90 -6.24 7.96 1.69
CA PRO A 90 -6.42 9.34 1.28
C PRO A 90 -5.58 10.32 2.11
N ILE A 91 -5.46 10.07 3.43
CA ILE A 91 -4.63 10.87 4.33
C ILE A 91 -3.16 10.74 3.93
N ASN A 92 -2.69 9.51 3.68
CA ASN A 92 -1.32 9.29 3.21
C ASN A 92 -1.06 9.98 1.87
N GLN A 93 -1.97 9.87 0.90
CA GLN A 93 -1.85 10.52 -0.41
C GLN A 93 -1.83 12.04 -0.28
N TYR A 94 -2.64 12.62 0.61
CA TYR A 94 -2.58 14.05 0.90
C TYR A 94 -1.21 14.46 1.43
N ILE A 95 -0.65 13.70 2.39
CA ILE A 95 0.67 14.01 2.96
C ILE A 95 1.77 13.88 1.89
N ILE A 96 1.74 12.79 1.11
CA ILE A 96 2.72 12.52 0.06
C ILE A 96 2.72 13.65 -0.97
N ASN A 97 1.56 13.98 -1.52
CA ASN A 97 1.49 14.94 -2.62
C ASN A 97 1.51 16.41 -2.18
N THR A 98 1.29 16.72 -0.90
CA THR A 98 1.39 18.10 -0.40
C THR A 98 2.77 18.41 0.17
N TYR A 99 3.35 17.48 0.94
CA TYR A 99 4.56 17.75 1.73
C TYR A 99 5.79 16.97 1.27
N ILE A 100 5.61 15.73 0.81
CA ILE A 100 6.73 14.94 0.35
C ILE A 100 7.11 15.40 -1.05
N THR A 101 6.20 15.32 -2.01
CA THR A 101 6.51 15.47 -3.45
C THR A 101 5.53 16.38 -4.20
N PRO A 102 5.46 17.68 -3.84
CA PRO A 102 4.47 18.62 -4.40
C PRO A 102 4.48 18.73 -5.92
N ASP A 103 5.65 18.57 -6.55
CA ASP A 103 5.81 18.72 -7.99
C ASP A 103 5.60 17.42 -8.79
N TYR A 104 5.35 16.28 -8.13
CA TYR A 104 5.29 14.97 -8.79
C TYR A 104 4.25 14.93 -9.92
N PHE A 105 3.03 15.42 -9.68
CA PHE A 105 1.98 15.40 -10.69
C PHE A 105 2.35 16.25 -11.91
N LYS A 106 2.94 17.42 -11.69
CA LYS A 106 3.44 18.25 -12.80
C LYS A 106 4.51 17.49 -13.59
N ASN A 107 5.53 16.97 -12.90
CA ASN A 107 6.65 16.27 -13.53
C ASN A 107 6.19 15.05 -14.33
N VAL A 108 5.26 14.25 -13.79
CA VAL A 108 4.78 13.04 -14.47
C VAL A 108 3.88 13.37 -15.65
N ILE A 109 3.04 14.41 -15.54
CA ILE A 109 2.21 14.90 -16.66
C ILE A 109 3.10 15.37 -17.81
N ASP A 110 4.07 16.25 -17.52
CA ASP A 110 5.02 16.76 -18.52
C ASP A 110 5.72 15.59 -19.21
N PHE A 111 6.25 14.63 -18.44
CA PHE A 111 6.92 13.45 -18.96
C PHE A 111 6.02 12.59 -19.87
N VAL A 112 4.80 12.22 -19.45
CA VAL A 112 3.95 11.32 -20.25
C VAL A 112 3.42 11.98 -21.51
N VAL A 113 3.21 13.31 -21.49
CA VAL A 113 2.75 14.08 -22.65
C VAL A 113 3.88 14.26 -23.65
N GLU A 114 5.07 14.70 -23.21
CA GLU A 114 6.24 14.89 -24.08
C GLU A 114 6.67 13.59 -24.77
N ASN A 115 6.49 12.45 -24.09
CA ASN A 115 6.79 11.14 -24.64
C ASN A 115 5.62 10.51 -25.42
N GLY A 116 4.54 11.26 -25.68
CA GLY A 116 3.39 10.80 -26.47
C GLY A 116 2.61 9.64 -25.85
N LYS A 117 2.76 9.36 -24.55
CA LYS A 117 2.10 8.26 -23.84
C LYS A 117 0.65 8.58 -23.50
N MET A 118 0.34 9.86 -23.30
CA MET A 118 -1.01 10.36 -22.98
C MET A 118 -1.22 11.75 -23.61
N THR A 119 -2.49 12.11 -23.86
CA THR A 119 -2.87 13.51 -24.12
C THR A 119 -2.82 14.31 -22.82
N VAL A 120 -2.70 15.65 -22.92
CA VAL A 120 -2.70 16.54 -21.75
C VAL A 120 -3.95 16.34 -20.90
N GLU A 121 -5.13 16.25 -21.53
CA GLU A 121 -6.40 16.06 -20.85
C GLU A 121 -6.45 14.74 -20.06
N ASN A 122 -6.03 13.63 -20.69
CA ASN A 122 -6.00 12.32 -20.03
C ASN A 122 -4.98 12.31 -18.88
N ALA A 123 -3.82 12.94 -19.07
CA ALA A 123 -2.79 13.04 -18.04
C ALA A 123 -3.29 13.84 -16.83
N GLN A 124 -3.93 14.99 -17.03
CA GLN A 124 -4.49 15.79 -15.94
C GLN A 124 -5.65 15.10 -15.22
N GLY A 125 -6.50 14.37 -15.95
CA GLY A 125 -7.57 13.57 -15.38
C GLY A 125 -7.07 12.38 -14.54
N TYR A 126 -5.92 11.81 -14.91
CA TYR A 126 -5.32 10.67 -14.23
C TYR A 126 -4.40 11.08 -13.06
N PHE A 127 -3.46 11.99 -13.30
CA PHE A 127 -2.43 12.45 -12.37
C PHE A 127 -2.89 13.67 -11.58
N ASN A 128 -3.78 13.43 -10.63
CA ASN A 128 -4.20 14.44 -9.67
C ASN A 128 -4.54 13.78 -8.33
N LEU A 129 -4.63 14.61 -7.29
CA LEU A 129 -4.82 14.16 -5.92
C LEU A 129 -6.10 13.33 -5.74
N ASN A 130 -7.23 13.77 -6.27
CA ASN A 130 -8.51 13.09 -6.12
C ASN A 130 -8.47 11.69 -6.75
N SER A 131 -7.96 11.61 -7.98
CA SER A 131 -7.78 10.35 -8.69
C SER A 131 -6.83 9.43 -7.94
N TYR A 132 -5.68 9.93 -7.47
CA TYR A 132 -4.70 9.12 -6.73
C TYR A 132 -5.21 8.64 -5.37
N MET A 133 -6.01 9.45 -4.66
CA MET A 133 -6.67 9.02 -3.42
C MET A 133 -7.59 7.82 -3.70
N LEU A 134 -8.44 7.89 -4.72
CA LEU A 134 -9.32 6.78 -5.10
C LEU A 134 -8.53 5.55 -5.56
N GLN A 135 -7.58 5.73 -6.47
CA GLN A 135 -6.74 4.65 -6.98
C GLN A 135 -5.96 3.95 -5.85
N SER A 136 -5.40 4.71 -4.92
CA SER A 136 -4.69 4.15 -3.77
C SER A 136 -5.60 3.35 -2.85
N ALA A 137 -6.84 3.80 -2.61
CA ALA A 137 -7.78 3.11 -1.74
C ALA A 137 -8.25 1.79 -2.36
N PHE A 138 -8.67 1.82 -3.63
CA PHE A 138 -9.09 0.62 -4.35
C PHE A 138 -7.92 -0.34 -4.59
N GLY A 139 -6.75 0.19 -4.93
CA GLY A 139 -5.52 -0.58 -5.09
C GLY A 139 -5.12 -1.30 -3.80
N ALA A 140 -5.18 -0.61 -2.65
CA ALA A 140 -4.91 -1.20 -1.35
C ALA A 140 -5.89 -2.34 -1.01
N LEU A 141 -7.19 -2.18 -1.32
CA LEU A 141 -8.17 -3.25 -1.15
C LEU A 141 -7.88 -4.44 -2.07
N ALA A 142 -7.72 -4.21 -3.37
CA ALA A 142 -7.54 -5.27 -4.36
C ALA A 142 -6.26 -6.07 -4.10
N MET A 143 -5.12 -5.39 -3.99
CA MET A 143 -3.83 -6.04 -3.69
C MET A 143 -3.82 -6.63 -2.28
N GLY A 144 -4.48 -5.97 -1.34
CA GLY A 144 -4.63 -6.45 0.03
C GLY A 144 -5.36 -7.79 0.10
N VAL A 145 -6.44 -7.98 -0.66
CA VAL A 145 -7.16 -9.27 -0.73
C VAL A 145 -6.25 -10.38 -1.24
N VAL A 146 -5.55 -10.16 -2.36
CA VAL A 146 -4.63 -11.17 -2.94
C VAL A 146 -3.50 -11.49 -1.95
N THR A 147 -2.85 -10.46 -1.41
CA THR A 147 -1.77 -10.61 -0.43
C THR A 147 -2.25 -11.35 0.81
N SER A 148 -3.46 -11.05 1.30
CA SER A 148 -4.05 -11.71 2.47
C SER A 148 -4.24 -13.20 2.22
N ALA A 149 -4.71 -13.60 1.05
CA ALA A 149 -4.93 -15.01 0.72
C ALA A 149 -3.60 -15.80 0.74
N VAL A 150 -2.57 -15.24 0.09
CA VAL A 150 -1.24 -15.84 -0.01
C VAL A 150 -0.55 -15.89 1.35
N VAL A 151 -0.48 -14.76 2.05
CA VAL A 151 0.22 -14.69 3.34
C VAL A 151 -0.48 -15.55 4.39
N ALA A 152 -1.81 -15.55 4.45
CA ALA A 152 -2.56 -16.40 5.37
C ALA A 152 -2.30 -17.90 5.10
N TYR A 153 -2.09 -18.30 3.84
CA TYR A 153 -1.74 -19.68 3.49
C TYR A 153 -0.42 -20.12 4.13
N PHE A 154 0.59 -19.25 4.13
CA PHE A 154 1.89 -19.56 4.73
C PHE A 154 1.91 -19.41 6.26
N VAL A 155 1.11 -18.50 6.83
CA VAL A 155 1.12 -18.21 8.27
C VAL A 155 0.19 -19.14 9.07
N ARG A 156 -0.79 -19.80 8.44
CA ARG A 156 -1.71 -20.73 9.11
C ARG A 156 -0.98 -21.82 9.89
N SER A 157 -1.63 -22.36 10.93
CA SER A 157 -1.10 -23.53 11.64
C SER A 157 -1.29 -24.78 10.79
N LYS A 158 -0.22 -25.61 10.71
CA LYS A 158 -0.21 -26.86 9.93
C LYS A 158 -1.04 -27.97 10.58
N ASN A 159 -1.07 -28.01 11.91
CA ASN A 159 -1.85 -28.96 12.68
C ASN A 159 -3.02 -28.20 13.32
N GLN A 160 -4.18 -28.26 12.69
CA GLN A 160 -5.46 -27.90 13.29
C GLN A 160 -6.07 -29.21 13.78
N ASN A 161 -5.62 -29.68 14.95
CA ASN A 161 -6.34 -30.72 15.68
C ASN A 161 -7.55 -30.08 16.34
#